data_AF-A0A660A7F4-F1
#
_entry.id   AF-A0A660A7F4-F1
#
_cell.length_a   1.000
_cell.length_b   1.000
_cell.length_c   1.000
_cell.angle_alpha   90.00
_cell.angle_beta   90.00
_cell.angle_gamma   90.00
#
_symmetry.space_group_name_H-M   'P 1'
#
loop_
_entity.id
_entity.type
_entity.pdbx_description
1 polymer ?
#
loop_
_entity_poly.entity_id
_entity_poly.type
_entity_poly.pdbx_seq_one_letter_code
_entity_poly.pdbx_strand_id
1 'polypeptide(L)'
;MLDSYIKRIVIHQFSPNDTELLLSDRLVSIIPRIDEYFRKKLAKVFSDEAKRGQFEPDNAFFATISDDLLESSVTLAQLWKEAFVIAEDQKTNDLVFIQFDKDGEPFFAFLRIALKEQFAHFSDNY
;
A
#
# COMPACT_ATOMS: atom_id res chain seq x y z
N MET A 1 -12.59 -11.77 -12.88
CA MET A 1 -11.99 -10.51 -12.38
C MET A 1 -12.36 -10.41 -10.90
N LEU A 2 -11.46 -9.99 -10.01
CA LEU A 2 -11.78 -9.89 -8.58
C LEU A 2 -12.94 -8.90 -8.39
N ASP A 3 -14.05 -9.34 -7.81
CA ASP A 3 -15.16 -8.46 -7.44
C ASP A 3 -14.78 -7.73 -6.14
N SER A 4 -14.04 -6.64 -6.32
CA SER A 4 -13.51 -5.82 -5.24
C SER A 4 -13.73 -4.36 -5.56
N TYR A 5 -14.06 -3.55 -4.58
CA TYR A 5 -14.29 -2.12 -4.73
C TYR A 5 -13.28 -1.34 -3.90
N ILE A 6 -12.39 -0.59 -4.56
CA ILE A 6 -11.41 0.24 -3.87
C ILE A 6 -12.08 1.51 -3.35
N LYS A 7 -11.98 1.75 -2.04
CA LYS A 7 -12.56 2.90 -1.37
C LYS A 7 -11.58 4.06 -1.26
N ARG A 8 -10.37 3.78 -0.77
CA ARG A 8 -9.35 4.79 -0.47
C ARG A 8 -7.97 4.21 -0.74
N ILE A 9 -7.07 5.06 -1.23
CA ILE A 9 -5.67 4.71 -1.48
C ILE A 9 -4.79 5.83 -0.93
N VAL A 10 -3.72 5.46 -0.24
CA VAL A 10 -2.62 6.35 0.13
C VAL A 10 -1.32 5.76 -0.42
N ILE A 11 -0.45 6.61 -0.93
CA ILE A 11 0.87 6.21 -1.45
C ILE A 11 1.93 7.03 -0.73
N HIS A 12 2.90 6.35 -0.13
CA HIS A 12 4.13 6.95 0.40
C HIS A 12 5.29 6.49 -0.46
N GLN A 13 6.33 7.32 -0.58
CA GLN A 13 7.52 6.98 -1.34
C GLN A 13 8.69 6.72 -0.39
N PHE A 14 9.42 5.64 -0.62
CA PHE A 14 10.64 5.32 0.09
C PHE A 14 11.84 5.40 -0.86
N SER A 15 12.81 6.26 -0.50
CA SER A 15 14.10 6.40 -1.19
C SER A 15 15.19 5.73 -0.35
N PRO A 16 15.84 4.65 -0.83
CA PRO A 16 16.95 4.00 -0.12
C PRO A 16 18.22 4.85 -0.13
N ASN A 17 18.39 5.74 -1.11
CA ASN A 17 19.57 6.59 -1.22
C ASN A 17 19.67 7.54 -0.02
N ASP A 18 18.53 8.02 0.46
CA ASP A 18 18.44 8.95 1.58
C ASP A 18 17.96 8.25 2.85
N THR A 19 17.55 6.98 2.76
CA THR A 19 16.77 6.25 3.79
C THR A 19 15.56 7.05 4.26
N GLU A 20 15.02 7.92 3.41
CA GLU A 20 13.92 8.81 3.75
C GLU A 20 12.58 8.24 3.27
N LEU A 21 11.57 8.49 4.10
CA LEU A 21 10.19 8.17 3.80
C LEU A 21 9.47 9.48 3.54
N LEU A 22 8.99 9.64 2.31
CA LEU A 22 8.18 10.76 1.89
C LEU A 22 6.71 10.39 2.09
N LEU A 23 6.14 10.93 3.16
CA LEU A 23 4.76 10.70 3.55
C LEU A 23 3.82 11.58 2.72
N SER A 24 2.72 10.98 2.28
CA SER A 24 1.62 11.71 1.64
C SER A 24 0.60 12.06 2.71
N ASP A 25 0.08 13.29 2.64
CA ASP A 25 -1.01 13.80 3.46
C ASP A 25 -2.38 13.70 2.77
N ARG A 26 -2.41 13.13 1.55
CA ARG A 26 -3.60 13.07 0.70
C ARG A 26 -3.92 11.66 0.20
N LEU A 27 -5.21 11.45 -0.03
CA LEU A 27 -5.73 10.29 -0.74
C LEU A 27 -5.48 10.44 -2.25
N VAL A 28 -5.21 9.32 -2.91
CA VAL A 28 -5.12 9.26 -4.37
C VAL A 28 -6.52 9.38 -4.98
N SER A 29 -6.66 10.19 -6.03
CA SER A 29 -7.87 10.22 -6.84
C SER A 29 -8.02 8.92 -7.62
N ILE A 30 -9.09 8.17 -7.35
CA ILE A 30 -9.35 6.85 -7.95
C ILE A 30 -9.98 7.05 -9.34
N ILE A 31 -9.14 7.23 -10.35
CA ILE A 31 -9.55 7.22 -11.77
C ILE A 31 -9.54 5.77 -12.31
N PRO A 32 -10.26 5.48 -13.42
CA PRO A 32 -10.40 4.10 -13.93
C PRO A 32 -9.07 3.35 -14.13
N ARG A 33 -8.01 4.04 -14.60
CA ARG A 33 -6.68 3.43 -14.78
C ARG A 33 -6.03 3.02 -13.45
N ILE A 34 -6.21 3.82 -12.40
CA ILE A 34 -5.67 3.56 -11.06
C ILE A 34 -6.45 2.42 -10.41
N ASP A 35 -7.78 2.46 -10.49
CA ASP A 35 -8.65 1.39 -10.02
C ASP A 35 -8.29 0.05 -10.68
N GLU A 36 -8.21 0.00 -12.01
CA GLU A 36 -7.85 -1.20 -12.76
C GLU A 36 -6.45 -1.73 -12.36
N TYR A 37 -5.47 -0.83 -12.22
CA TYR A 37 -4.11 -1.21 -11.84
C TYR A 37 -4.08 -1.91 -10.48
N PHE A 38 -4.69 -1.30 -9.46
CA PHE A 38 -4.65 -1.85 -8.11
C PHE A 38 -5.55 -3.06 -7.94
N ARG A 39 -6.71 -3.12 -8.61
CA ARG A 39 -7.53 -4.35 -8.63
C ARG A 39 -6.76 -5.53 -9.21
N LYS A 40 -5.99 -5.33 -10.27
CA LYS A 40 -5.12 -6.38 -10.83
C LYS A 40 -4.03 -6.82 -9.85
N LYS A 41 -3.47 -5.91 -9.05
CA LYS A 41 -2.50 -6.25 -8.00
C LYS A 41 -3.14 -7.03 -6.86
N LEU A 42 -4.28 -6.57 -6.36
CA LEU A 42 -5.04 -7.23 -5.30
C LEU A 42 -5.50 -8.64 -5.73
N ALA A 43 -5.97 -8.80 -6.96
CA ALA A 43 -6.37 -10.10 -7.50
C ALA A 43 -5.27 -11.16 -7.42
N LYS A 44 -3.99 -10.79 -7.56
CA LYS A 44 -2.86 -11.71 -7.43
C LYS A 44 -2.65 -12.22 -6.01
N VAL A 45 -3.04 -11.46 -4.99
CA VAL A 45 -2.96 -11.90 -3.59
C VAL A 45 -3.99 -12.99 -3.31
N PHE A 46 -5.15 -12.90 -3.97
CA PHE A 46 -6.26 -13.85 -3.85
C PHE A 46 -6.19 -15.02 -4.84
N SER A 47 -5.16 -15.13 -5.69
CA SER A 47 -5.00 -16.29 -6.58
C SER A 47 -4.41 -17.50 -5.84
N ASP A 48 -4.65 -18.70 -6.37
CA ASP A 48 -4.17 -19.97 -5.79
C ASP A 48 -2.63 -20.09 -5.81
N GLU A 49 -1.97 -19.35 -6.70
CA GLU A 49 -0.51 -19.31 -6.82
C GLU A 49 0.17 -18.42 -5.76
N ALA A 50 -0.61 -17.63 -5.01
CA ALA A 50 -0.08 -16.71 -4.00
C ALA A 50 0.48 -17.49 -2.80
N LYS A 51 1.74 -17.24 -2.47
CA LYS A 51 2.30 -17.67 -1.18
C LYS A 51 1.69 -16.81 -0.08
N ARG A 52 0.92 -17.42 0.81
CA ARG A 52 0.23 -16.75 1.92
C ARG A 52 0.77 -17.22 3.27
N GLY A 53 0.78 -16.30 4.23
CA GLY A 53 0.94 -16.57 5.64
C GLY A 53 -0.19 -15.89 6.40
N GLN A 54 -0.43 -16.31 7.63
CA GLN A 54 -1.40 -15.67 8.53
C GLN A 54 -0.65 -15.13 9.75
N PHE A 55 -1.02 -13.93 10.17
CA PHE A 55 -0.61 -13.45 11.48
C PHE A 55 -1.40 -14.17 12.56
N GLU A 56 -0.80 -14.31 13.74
CA GLU A 56 -1.52 -14.74 14.93
C GLU A 56 -2.65 -13.74 15.27
N PRO A 57 -3.81 -14.19 15.79
CA PRO A 57 -4.96 -13.32 16.02
C PRO A 57 -4.68 -12.12 16.96
N ASP A 58 -3.69 -12.23 17.84
CA ASP A 58 -3.28 -11.22 18.82
C ASP A 58 -2.08 -10.38 18.36
N ASN A 59 -1.71 -10.46 17.08
CA ASN A 59 -0.57 -9.73 16.57
C ASN A 59 -0.75 -8.20 16.73
N ALA A 60 0.24 -7.56 17.35
CA ALA A 60 0.24 -6.12 17.62
C ALA A 60 0.04 -5.24 16.37
N PHE A 61 0.36 -5.76 15.18
CA PHE A 61 0.09 -5.09 13.90
C PHE A 61 -1.38 -4.71 13.75
N PHE A 62 -2.32 -5.56 14.19
CA PHE A 62 -3.75 -5.27 14.06
C PHE A 62 -4.18 -4.04 14.86
N ALA A 63 -3.52 -3.74 15.99
CA ALA A 63 -3.80 -2.56 16.80
C ALA A 63 -3.37 -1.24 16.12
N THR A 64 -2.55 -1.31 15.07
CA THR A 64 -2.07 -0.14 14.32
C THR A 64 -2.97 0.26 13.16
N ILE A 65 -3.97 -0.56 12.83
CA ILE A 65 -4.94 -0.28 11.76
C ILE A 65 -6.19 0.34 12.36
N SER A 66 -6.54 1.54 11.92
CA SER A 66 -7.76 2.25 12.26
C SER A 66 -8.63 2.53 11.02
N ASP A 67 -9.81 3.11 11.23
CA ASP A 67 -10.68 3.57 10.15
C ASP A 67 -10.11 4.78 9.37
N ASP A 68 -9.15 5.49 9.96
CA ASP A 68 -8.39 6.54 9.31
C ASP A 68 -7.19 5.95 8.56
N LEU A 69 -7.33 5.87 7.23
CA LEU A 69 -6.30 5.33 6.37
C LEU A 69 -5.02 6.17 6.36
N LEU A 70 -5.11 7.50 6.50
CA LEU A 70 -3.93 8.37 6.47
C LEU A 70 -3.10 8.20 7.74
N GLU A 71 -3.76 8.15 8.90
CA GLU A 71 -3.08 7.89 10.18
C GLU A 71 -2.46 6.49 10.20
N SER A 72 -3.23 5.48 9.76
CA SER A 72 -2.77 4.09 9.69
C SER A 72 -1.58 3.95 8.73
N SER A 73 -1.63 4.60 7.56
CA SER A 73 -0.57 4.49 6.54
C SER A 73 0.74 5.08 7.03
N VAL A 74 0.71 6.23 7.72
CA VAL A 74 1.90 6.86 8.29
C VAL A 74 2.53 5.94 9.35
N THR A 75 1.72 5.48 10.30
CA THR A 75 2.17 4.60 11.39
C THR A 75 2.82 3.33 10.83
N LEU A 76 2.15 2.65 9.91
CA LEU A 76 2.64 1.43 9.30
C LEU A 76 3.88 1.62 8.44
N ALA A 77 3.96 2.73 7.70
CA ALA A 77 5.13 3.03 6.89
C ALA A 77 6.37 3.32 7.76
N GLN A 78 6.18 3.96 8.92
CA GLN A 78 7.24 4.19 9.89
C GLN A 78 7.75 2.85 10.47
N LEU A 79 6.84 1.98 10.92
CA LEU A 79 7.19 0.65 11.44
C LEU A 79 7.87 -0.22 10.38
N TRP A 80 7.38 -0.17 9.14
CA TRP A 80 8.01 -0.85 8.01
C TRP A 80 9.43 -0.31 7.79
N LYS A 81 9.62 1.01 7.81
CA LYS A 81 10.94 1.62 7.66
C LYS A 81 11.90 1.12 8.76
N GLU A 82 11.48 1.13 10.01
CA GLU A 82 12.29 0.66 11.15
C GLU A 82 12.70 -0.82 11.00
N ALA A 83 11.78 -1.67 10.55
CA ALA A 83 12.04 -3.10 10.37
C ALA A 83 12.90 -3.43 9.14
N PHE A 84 12.82 -2.62 8.07
CA PHE A 84 13.40 -2.97 6.76
C PHE A 84 14.53 -2.07 6.26
N VAL A 85 14.86 -0.96 6.95
CA VAL A 85 16.02 -0.10 6.62
C VAL A 85 17.36 -0.84 6.75
N ILE A 86 17.42 -1.91 7.57
CA ILE A 86 18.66 -2.66 7.85
C ILE A 86 18.99 -3.66 6.73
N ALA A 87 18.08 -3.90 5.79
CA ALA A 87 18.32 -4.88 4.71
C ALA A 87 19.25 -4.31 3.62
N GLU A 88 20.25 -5.10 3.22
CA GLU A 88 21.13 -4.78 2.09
C GLU A 88 20.34 -4.70 0.77
N ASP A 89 20.77 -3.84 -0.17
CA ASP A 89 20.20 -3.67 -1.52
C ASP A 89 18.74 -3.16 -1.62
N GLN A 90 18.30 -2.32 -0.69
CA GLN A 90 17.00 -1.67 -0.84
C GLN A 90 16.94 -0.79 -2.09
N LYS A 91 15.84 -0.93 -2.84
CA LYS A 91 15.54 -0.14 -4.04
C LYS A 91 14.41 0.84 -3.73
N THR A 92 14.39 1.98 -4.42
CA THR A 92 13.26 2.92 -4.38
C THR A 92 11.97 2.17 -4.64
N ASN A 93 11.01 2.37 -3.75
CA ASN A 93 9.72 1.72 -3.83
C ASN A 93 8.64 2.60 -3.20
N ASP A 94 7.42 2.37 -3.65
CA ASP A 94 6.25 2.99 -3.09
C ASP A 94 5.57 2.01 -2.12
N LEU A 95 5.15 2.58 -1.00
CA LEU A 95 4.35 1.94 0.03
C LEU A 95 2.91 2.36 -0.21
N VAL A 96 2.10 1.42 -0.70
CA VAL A 96 0.71 1.66 -1.05
C VAL A 96 -0.21 1.03 -0.02
N PHE A 97 -1.12 1.85 0.50
CA PHE A 97 -2.12 1.45 1.48
C PHE A 97 -3.50 1.57 0.84
N ILE A 98 -4.31 0.52 0.94
CA ILE A 98 -5.58 0.42 0.23
C ILE A 98 -6.66 -0.08 1.18
N GLN A 99 -7.74 0.67 1.33
CA GLN A 99 -8.99 0.16 1.87
C GLN A 99 -9.89 -0.23 0.70
N PHE A 100 -10.38 -1.47 0.71
CA PHE A 100 -11.26 -1.99 -0.32
C PHE A 100 -12.26 -2.97 0.27
N ASP A 101 -13.41 -3.13 -0.38
CA ASP A 101 -14.33 -4.20 -0.06
C ASP A 101 -14.18 -5.33 -1.06
N LYS A 102 -14.38 -6.56 -0.61
CA LYS A 102 -14.48 -7.74 -1.47
C LYS A 102 -15.57 -8.63 -0.89
N ASP A 103 -16.53 -9.03 -1.73
CA ASP A 103 -17.69 -9.84 -1.32
C ASP A 103 -18.44 -9.31 -0.07
N GLY A 104 -18.47 -7.98 0.10
CA GLY A 104 -19.13 -7.32 1.23
C GLY A 104 -18.28 -7.24 2.51
N GLU A 105 -17.08 -7.81 2.52
CA GLU A 105 -16.15 -7.72 3.65
C GLU A 105 -15.11 -6.61 3.42
N PRO A 106 -14.82 -5.78 4.45
CA PRO A 106 -13.79 -4.76 4.36
C PRO A 106 -12.39 -5.37 4.51
N PHE A 107 -11.46 -4.92 3.67
CA PHE A 107 -10.06 -5.30 3.69
C PHE A 107 -9.14 -4.09 3.73
N PHE A 108 -8.00 -4.30 4.37
CA PHE A 108 -6.86 -3.40 4.36
C PHE A 108 -5.70 -4.09 3.63
N ALA A 109 -5.14 -3.44 2.61
CA ALA A 109 -3.95 -3.89 1.91
C ALA A 109 -2.78 -2.96 2.18
N PHE A 110 -1.61 -3.57 2.42
CA PHE A 110 -0.32 -2.90 2.34
C PHE A 110 0.50 -3.57 1.23
N LEU A 111 0.88 -2.79 0.21
CA LEU A 111 1.64 -3.25 -0.94
C LEU A 111 2.95 -2.46 -1.04
N ARG A 112 4.06 -3.18 -1.25
CA ARG A 112 5.33 -2.58 -1.63
C ARG A 112 5.53 -2.75 -3.14
N ILE A 113 5.66 -1.64 -3.87
CA ILE A 113 5.76 -1.67 -5.34
C ILE A 113 7.01 -0.91 -5.77
N ALA A 114 7.92 -1.59 -6.47
CA ALA A 114 8.98 -0.90 -7.20
C ALA A 114 8.34 -0.20 -8.41
N LEU A 115 8.32 1.13 -8.40
CA LEU A 115 7.76 1.90 -9.51
C LEU A 115 8.69 1.79 -10.72
N LYS A 116 8.40 0.84 -11.61
CA LYS A 116 9.03 0.80 -12.94
C LYS A 116 8.38 1.76 -13.93
N GLU A 117 7.21 2.34 -13.61
CA GLU A 117 6.44 3.17 -14.54
C GLU A 117 5.74 4.34 -13.82
N GLN A 118 6.17 5.55 -14.12
CA GLN A 118 5.53 6.89 -14.10
C GLN A 118 4.14 7.12 -13.43
N PHE A 119 3.84 6.58 -12.26
CA PHE A 119 2.65 6.97 -11.48
C PHE A 119 2.93 8.09 -10.45
N ALA A 120 4.19 8.37 -10.13
CA ALA A 120 4.59 9.37 -9.13
C ALA A 120 4.52 10.83 -9.63
N HIS A 121 4.26 11.08 -10.92
CA HIS A 121 4.12 12.42 -11.48
C HIS A 121 2.70 12.70 -11.95
N PHE A 122 1.78 12.80 -10.99
CA PHE A 122 0.66 13.74 -11.08
C PHE A 122 0.92 14.88 -10.08
N SER A 123 2.11 15.49 -10.17
CA SER A 123 2.25 16.89 -9.82
C SER A 123 1.68 17.66 -11.00
N ASP A 124 0.52 18.27 -10.77
CA ASP A 124 -0.19 19.12 -11.71
C ASP A 124 0.79 20.06 -12.43
N ASN A 125 0.76 20.03 -13.76
CA ASN A 125 1.27 21.13 -14.57
C ASN A 125 0.42 22.36 -14.23
N TYR A 126 1.04 23.36 -13.61
CA TYR A 126 0.66 24.76 -13.75
C TYR A 126 1.85 25.53 -14.32
#